data_AF-A0A6G9QS81-F1
#
_entry.id   AF-A0A6G9QS81-F1
#
_cell.length_a   1.000
_cell.length_b   1.000
_cell.length_c   1.000
_cell.angle_alpha   90.00
_cell.angle_beta   90.00
_cell.angle_gamma   90.00
#
_symmetry.space_group_name_H-M   'P 1'
#
loop_
_entity.id
_entity.type
_entity.pdbx_description
1 polymer ?
#
loop_
_entity_poly.entity_id
_entity_poly.type
_entity_poly.pdbx_seq_one_letter_code
_entity_poly.pdbx_strand_id
1 'polypeptide(L)'
;MAYFTHLDAEHQSKLSQLILDKASVEHEQAYIANVHKAKSTAQKKKCAGQYIGAWQRLHNSWINCTVTNLFVYDCLQSDTVLNDHQGVKFTHC
;
A
#
# COMPACT_ATOMS: atom_id res chain seq x y z
N MET A 1 14.41 2.74 19.57
CA MET A 1 13.96 2.84 18.17
C MET A 1 12.53 3.38 18.18
N ALA A 2 12.20 4.33 17.30
CA ALA A 2 10.86 4.95 17.26
C ALA A 2 9.93 4.11 16.38
N TYR A 3 9.00 3.40 17.00
CA TYR A 3 8.02 2.53 16.34
C TYR A 3 6.62 3.12 16.41
N PHE A 4 5.67 2.53 15.68
CA PHE A 4 4.27 2.98 15.61
C PHE A 4 3.71 3.31 17.00
N THR A 5 3.93 2.42 17.98
CA THR A 5 3.46 2.52 19.37
C THR A 5 3.98 3.73 20.16
N HIS A 6 5.04 4.41 19.68
CA HIS A 6 5.65 5.55 20.37
C HIS A 6 5.19 6.91 19.82
N LEU A 7 4.32 6.93 18.81
CA LEU A 7 3.71 8.16 18.30
C LEU A 7 2.40 8.44 19.03
N ASP A 8 2.06 9.72 19.15
CA ASP A 8 0.72 10.12 19.58
C ASP A 8 -0.34 9.64 18.57
N ALA A 9 -1.54 9.36 19.07
CA ALA A 9 -2.64 8.84 18.26
C ALA A 9 -2.97 9.73 17.05
N GLU A 10 -2.83 11.06 17.19
CA GLU A 10 -3.04 12.00 16.08
C GLU A 10 -2.01 11.80 14.96
N HIS A 11 -0.73 11.68 15.32
CA HIS A 11 0.34 11.44 14.36
C HIS A 11 0.24 10.06 13.70
N GLN A 12 -0.14 9.04 14.47
CA GLN A 12 -0.40 7.70 13.95
C GLN A 12 -1.51 7.75 12.88
N SER A 13 -2.65 8.36 13.22
CA SER A 13 -3.80 8.46 12.32
C SER A 13 -3.46 9.21 11.05
N LYS A 14 -2.77 10.35 11.17
CA LYS A 14 -2.34 11.17 10.02
C LYS A 14 -1.43 10.39 9.07
N LEU A 15 -0.42 9.72 9.60
CA LEU A 15 0.51 8.92 8.79
C LEU A 15 -0.19 7.71 8.16
N SER A 16 -1.04 7.00 8.91
CA SER A 16 -1.85 5.91 8.37
C SER A 16 -2.71 6.40 7.21
N GLN A 17 -3.37 7.54 7.35
CA GLN A 17 -4.21 8.10 6.28
C GLN A 17 -3.39 8.43 5.03
N LEU A 18 -2.23 9.08 5.18
CA LEU A 18 -1.34 9.38 4.06
C LEU A 18 -0.86 8.12 3.31
N ILE A 19 -0.53 7.06 4.05
CA ILE A 19 -0.09 5.80 3.44
C ILE A 19 -1.27 5.10 2.75
N LEU A 20 -2.46 5.09 3.36
CA LEU A 20 -3.66 4.48 2.80
C LEU A 20 -4.14 5.20 1.53
N ASP A 21 -4.05 6.53 1.48
CA ASP A 21 -4.37 7.31 0.28
C ASP A 21 -3.44 6.92 -0.88
N LYS A 22 -2.15 6.76 -0.62
CA LYS A 22 -1.18 6.28 -1.63
C LYS A 22 -1.45 4.83 -2.06
N ALA A 23 -1.77 3.96 -1.11
CA ALA A 23 -2.14 2.58 -1.41
C ALA A 23 -3.40 2.50 -2.27
N SER A 24 -4.40 3.34 -2.01
CA SER A 24 -5.62 3.43 -2.81
C SER A 24 -5.32 3.77 -4.28
N VAL A 25 -4.49 4.80 -4.51
CA VAL A 25 -4.05 5.19 -5.87
C VAL A 25 -3.32 4.04 -6.57
N GLU A 26 -2.41 3.36 -5.87
CA GLU A 26 -1.67 2.22 -6.41
C GLU A 26 -2.60 1.04 -6.78
N HIS A 27 -3.58 0.75 -5.94
CA HIS A 27 -4.56 -0.31 -6.18
C HIS A 27 -5.48 0.03 -7.36
N GLU A 28 -5.94 1.28 -7.44
CA GLU A 28 -6.77 1.75 -8.55
C GLU A 28 -6.01 1.67 -9.88
N GLN A 29 -4.76 2.14 -9.92
CA GLN A 29 -3.93 2.03 -11.12
C GLN A 29 -3.72 0.57 -11.55
N ALA A 30 -3.46 -0.33 -10.59
CA ALA A 30 -3.32 -1.75 -10.88
C ALA A 30 -4.62 -2.38 -11.38
N TYR A 31 -5.76 -2.01 -10.79
CA TYR A 31 -7.08 -2.43 -11.24
C TYR A 31 -7.35 -1.98 -12.68
N ILE A 32 -7.20 -0.69 -12.96
CA ILE A 32 -7.37 -0.10 -14.30
C ILE A 32 -6.47 -0.82 -15.31
N ALA A 33 -5.17 -0.98 -15.00
CA ALA A 33 -4.22 -1.66 -15.89
C ALA A 33 -4.64 -3.11 -16.21
N ASN A 34 -5.16 -3.84 -15.22
CA ASN A 34 -5.63 -5.22 -15.42
C ASN A 34 -6.95 -5.28 -16.20
N VAL A 35 -7.89 -4.37 -15.91
CA VAL A 35 -9.16 -4.26 -16.65
C VAL A 35 -8.94 -3.87 -18.11
N HIS A 36 -7.99 -2.97 -18.40
CA HIS A 36 -7.64 -2.63 -19.77
C HIS A 36 -7.02 -3.81 -20.55
N LYS A 37 -6.28 -4.69 -19.88
CA LYS A 37 -5.73 -5.92 -20.48
C LYS A 37 -6.78 -7.01 -20.68
N ALA A 38 -7.85 -7.00 -19.89
CA ALA A 38 -8.92 -7.99 -19.96
C ALA A 38 -9.80 -7.80 -21.21
N LYS A 39 -9.81 -8.81 -22.09
CA LYS A 39 -10.54 -8.77 -23.37
C LYS A 39 -12.00 -9.20 -23.25
N SER A 40 -12.34 -10.03 -22.27
CA SER A 40 -13.70 -10.53 -22.06
C SER A 40 -14.34 -10.03 -20.76
N THR A 41 -15.67 -9.97 -20.72
CA THR A 41 -16.43 -9.62 -19.51
C THR A 41 -16.13 -10.57 -18.35
N ALA A 42 -15.88 -11.85 -18.63
CA ALA A 42 -15.51 -12.83 -17.61
C ALA A 42 -14.12 -12.54 -17.01
N GLN A 43 -13.16 -12.08 -17.83
CA GLN A 43 -11.83 -11.66 -17.36
C GLN A 43 -11.92 -10.37 -16.54
N LYS A 44 -12.75 -9.40 -16.95
CA LYS A 44 -12.98 -8.17 -16.19
C LYS A 44 -13.56 -8.46 -14.80
N LYS A 45 -14.50 -9.41 -14.70
CA LYS A 45 -15.02 -9.87 -13.41
C LYS A 45 -13.93 -10.49 -12.53
N LYS A 46 -12.94 -11.19 -13.10
CA LYS A 46 -11.80 -11.76 -12.36
C LYS A 46 -10.80 -10.70 -11.88
N CYS A 47 -10.83 -9.48 -12.41
CA CYS A 47 -10.04 -8.36 -11.89
C CYS A 47 -10.66 -7.74 -10.63
N ALA A 48 -11.91 -8.07 -10.27
CA ALA A 48 -12.46 -7.70 -8.98
C ALA A 48 -11.79 -8.59 -7.90
N GLY A 49 -10.95 -8.00 -7.06
CA GLY A 49 -10.20 -8.70 -6.03
C GLY A 49 -9.32 -7.75 -5.23
N GLN A 50 -8.47 -8.31 -4.37
CA GLN A 50 -7.59 -7.52 -3.52
C GLN A 50 -6.26 -7.23 -4.23
N TYR A 51 -5.92 -5.95 -4.29
CA TYR A 51 -4.62 -5.48 -4.78
C TYR A 51 -3.77 -5.13 -3.57
N ILE A 52 -2.59 -5.74 -3.47
CA ILE A 52 -1.65 -5.50 -2.38
C ILE A 52 -0.39 -4.92 -3.01
N GLY A 53 -0.33 -3.59 -2.99
CA GLY A 53 0.81 -2.82 -3.44
C GLY A 53 1.87 -2.58 -2.37
N ALA A 54 2.93 -1.83 -2.73
CA ALA A 54 4.05 -1.54 -1.87
C ALA A 54 3.63 -0.71 -0.64
N TRP A 55 2.74 0.26 -0.83
CA TRP A 55 2.25 1.11 0.26
C TRP A 55 1.40 0.35 1.27
N GLN A 56 0.58 -0.60 0.80
CA GLN A 56 -0.19 -1.47 1.69
C GLN A 56 0.72 -2.37 2.54
N ARG A 57 1.80 -2.91 1.94
CA ARG A 57 2.79 -3.69 2.67
C ARG A 57 3.52 -2.84 3.71
N LEU A 58 3.94 -1.63 3.33
CA LEU A 58 4.58 -0.68 4.25
C LEU A 58 3.69 -0.40 5.46
N HIS A 59 2.40 -0.12 5.23
CA HIS A 59 1.44 0.12 6.29
C HIS A 59 1.32 -1.06 7.25
N ASN A 60 1.17 -2.28 6.71
CA ASN A 60 1.08 -3.49 7.51
C ASN A 60 2.36 -3.74 8.33
N SER A 61 3.54 -3.56 7.72
CA SER A 61 4.82 -3.70 8.41
C SER A 61 5.04 -2.64 9.49
N TRP A 62 4.51 -1.43 9.29
CA TRP A 62 4.58 -0.35 10.26
C TRP A 62 3.70 -0.62 11.48
N ILE A 63 2.44 -1.04 11.27
CA ILE A 63 1.53 -1.43 12.37
C ILE A 63 2.10 -2.61 13.16
N ASN A 64 2.71 -3.58 12.48
CA ASN A 64 3.35 -4.74 13.11
C ASN A 64 4.71 -4.40 13.77
N CYS A 65 5.07 -3.12 13.91
CA CYS A 65 6.32 -2.65 14.49
C CYS A 65 7.58 -3.26 13.86
N THR A 66 7.48 -3.75 12.62
CA THR A 66 8.61 -4.29 11.85
C THR A 66 9.44 -3.17 11.22
N VAL A 67 8.80 -2.02 10.98
CA VAL A 67 9.37 -0.84 10.36
C VAL A 67 9.30 0.34 11.33
N THR A 68 10.33 1.19 11.34
CA THR A 68 10.39 2.38 12.20
C THR A 68 9.61 3.56 11.62
N ASN A 69 9.21 4.49 12.47
CA ASN A 69 8.53 5.72 12.04
C ASN A 69 9.39 6.54 11.08
N LEU A 70 10.71 6.59 11.33
CA LEU A 70 11.66 7.30 10.47
C LEU A 70 11.64 6.74 9.05
N PHE A 71 11.67 5.41 8.91
CA PHE A 71 11.59 4.77 7.59
C PHE A 71 10.28 5.09 6.86
N VAL A 72 9.15 5.16 7.59
CA VAL A 72 7.87 5.57 7.01
C VAL A 72 7.91 7.01 6.52
N TYR A 73 8.50 7.92 7.31
CA TYR A 73 8.71 9.30 6.91
C TYR A 73 9.59 9.41 5.66
N ASP A 74 10.70 8.68 5.60
CA ASP A 74 11.59 8.66 4.44
C ASP A 74 10.86 8.17 3.18
N CYS A 75 10.05 7.12 3.30
CA CYS A 75 9.23 6.62 2.18
C CYS A 75 8.20 7.66 1.73
N LEU A 76 7.49 8.31 2.67
CA LEU A 76 6.52 9.35 2.35
C LEU A 76 7.16 10.59 1.71
N GLN A 77 8.35 10.98 2.17
CA GLN A 77 9.09 12.12 1.64
C GLN A 77 9.67 11.85 0.25
N SER A 78 10.18 10.64 0.01
CA SER A 78 10.71 10.22 -1.30
C SER A 78 9.63 9.77 -2.28
N ASP A 79 8.37 9.74 -1.84
CA ASP A 79 7.22 9.22 -2.59
C ASP A 79 7.45 7.81 -3.17
N THR A 80 8.31 7.02 -2.53
CA THR A 80 8.73 5.70 -2.99
C THR A 80 8.94 4.78 -1.79
N VAL A 81 8.37 3.58 -1.84
CA VAL A 81 8.64 2.55 -0.82
C VAL A 81 9.99 1.91 -1.10
N LEU A 82 10.99 2.28 -0.29
CA LEU A 82 12.35 1.75 -0.39
C LEU A 82 12.35 0.23 -0.14
N ASN A 83 13.13 -0.52 -0.93
CA ASN A 83 13.28 -1.99 -0.86
C ASN A 83 12.04 -2.84 -1.23
N ASP A 84 11.00 -2.27 -1.84
CA ASP A 84 9.92 -3.09 -2.40
C ASP A 84 10.24 -3.58 -3.82
N HIS A 85 10.66 -4.84 -3.93
CA HIS A 85 10.91 -5.50 -5.23
C HIS A 85 9.71 -6.32 -5.73
N GLN A 86 8.59 -6.30 -5.01
CA GLN A 86 7.49 -7.24 -5.22
C GLN A 86 6.37 -6.70 -6.13
N GLY A 87 6.28 -5.38 -6.31
CA GLY A 87 5.23 -4.76 -7.14
C GLY A 87 3.82 -5.03 -6.59
N VAL A 88 2.78 -4.71 -7.36
CA VAL A 88 1.40 -4.95 -6.91
C VAL A 88 1.04 -6.43 -7.07
N LYS A 89 0.80 -7.10 -5.95
CA LYS A 89 0.31 -8.48 -5.92
C LYS A 89 -1.21 -8.49 -5.97
N PHE A 90 -1.77 -9.28 -6.88
CA PHE A 90 -3.21 -9.52 -6.93
C PHE A 90 -3.55 -10.81 -6.21
N THR A 91 -4.50 -10.73 -5.27
CA THR A 91 -4.98 -11.87 -4.49
C THR A 91 -6.46 -12.08 -4.79
N HIS A 92 -6.81 -13.28 -5.23
CA HIS A 92 -8.20 -13.69 -5.35
C HIS A 92 -8.78 -13.91 -3.95
N CYS A 93 -9.94 -13.29 -3.67
CA CYS A 93 -10.76 -13.62 -2.51
C CYS A 93 -11.54 -14.92 -2.75
#